data_AF-A0A6L7N999-F1
#
_entry.id   AF-A0A6L7N999-F1
#
_cell.length_a   1.000
_cell.length_b   1.000
_cell.length_c   1.000
_cell.angle_alpha   90.00
_cell.angle_beta   90.00
_cell.angle_gamma   90.00
#
_symmetry.space_group_name_H-M   'P 1'
#
loop_
_entity.id
_entity.type
_entity.pdbx_description
1 polymer ?
#
loop_
_entity_poly.entity_id
_entity_poly.type
_entity_poly.pdbx_seq_one_letter_code
_entity_poly.pdbx_strand_id
1 'polypeptide(L)'
;MPRKKNIYKVQFVNNGQLYELYAHEVSQSNLYAFVEIADIIFGERSNLLVDPSEEKLKAEFGQVNRTYVPIQSVIRIDEVKKEGTNKILDANVASGGNVSSFPAPPYNPKPDRS
;
A
#
# COMPACT_ATOMS: atom_id res chain seq x y z
N MET A 1 18.65 -25.68 -13.52
CA MET A 1 17.88 -25.40 -12.29
C MET A 1 16.98 -24.20 -12.58
N PRO A 2 15.68 -24.23 -12.23
CA PRO A 2 14.88 -23.01 -12.28
C PRO A 2 15.54 -21.97 -11.37
N ARG A 3 15.84 -20.77 -11.87
CA ARG A 3 16.33 -19.67 -11.02
C ARG A 3 15.22 -19.36 -10.02
N LYS A 4 15.55 -19.27 -8.73
CA LYS A 4 14.62 -18.69 -7.76
C LYS A 4 14.27 -17.29 -8.25
N LYS A 5 13.00 -17.03 -8.56
CA LYS A 5 12.56 -15.67 -8.85
C LYS A 5 12.69 -14.86 -7.56
N ASN A 6 13.32 -13.70 -7.65
CA ASN A 6 13.40 -12.76 -6.52
C ASN A 6 11.98 -12.35 -6.12
N ILE A 7 11.81 -11.90 -4.89
CA ILE A 7 10.53 -11.37 -4.41
C ILE A 7 10.82 -9.98 -3.87
N TYR A 8 10.12 -9.00 -4.42
CA TYR A 8 10.19 -7.61 -3.99
C TYR A 8 8.90 -7.25 -3.29
N LYS A 9 9.01 -6.62 -2.12
CA LYS A 9 7.90 -5.92 -1.46
C LYS A 9 8.02 -4.44 -1.80
N VAL A 10 7.02 -3.90 -2.50
CA VAL A 10 6.97 -2.50 -2.92
C VAL A 10 5.85 -1.78 -2.18
N GLN A 11 6.21 -0.70 -1.51
CA GLN A 11 5.29 0.16 -0.76
C GLN A 11 5.24 1.52 -1.42
N PHE A 12 4.03 1.98 -1.79
CA PHE A 12 3.84 3.27 -2.46
C PHE A 12 2.45 3.86 -2.20
N VAL A 13 2.31 5.16 -2.41
CA VAL A 13 1.02 5.86 -2.30
C VAL A 13 0.41 6.05 -3.67
N ASN A 14 -0.87 5.67 -3.82
CA ASN A 14 -1.67 5.95 -5.00
C ASN A 14 -3.07 6.40 -4.57
N ASN A 15 -3.55 7.53 -5.10
CA ASN A 15 -4.88 8.09 -4.79
C ASN A 15 -5.21 8.17 -3.29
N GLY A 16 -4.23 8.57 -2.46
CA GLY A 16 -4.42 8.69 -1.01
C GLY A 16 -4.47 7.36 -0.25
N GLN A 17 -4.17 6.24 -0.91
CA GLN A 17 -4.07 4.93 -0.29
C GLN A 17 -2.63 4.42 -0.36
N LEU A 18 -2.19 3.76 0.70
CA LEU A 18 -0.93 3.05 0.79
C LEU A 18 -1.12 1.64 0.23
N TYR A 19 -0.37 1.34 -0.83
CA TYR A 19 -0.31 0.03 -1.45
C TYR A 19 0.94 -0.70 -0.94
N GLU A 20 0.75 -1.97 -0.59
CA GLU A 20 1.82 -2.92 -0.35
C GLU A 20 1.63 -4.09 -1.32
N LEU A 21 2.56 -4.22 -2.27
CA LEU A 21 2.53 -5.25 -3.31
C LEU A 21 3.78 -6.13 -3.24
N TYR A 22 3.60 -7.41 -3.51
CA TYR A 22 4.69 -8.34 -3.76
C TYR A 22 4.80 -8.64 -5.26
N ALA A 23 6.01 -8.62 -5.81
CA ALA A 23 6.27 -8.79 -7.23
C ALA A 23 7.60 -9.52 -7.49
N HIS A 24 7.74 -10.15 -8.65
CA HIS A 24 9.00 -10.82 -9.02
C HIS A 24 10.00 -9.91 -9.75
N GLU A 25 9.53 -8.82 -10.35
CA GLU A 25 10.37 -7.91 -11.13
C GLU A 25 10.14 -6.46 -10.68
N VAL A 26 11.24 -5.79 -10.35
CA VAL A 26 11.28 -4.34 -10.12
C VAL A 26 12.50 -3.79 -10.84
N SER A 27 12.31 -2.79 -11.70
CA SER A 27 13.38 -2.20 -12.50
C SER A 27 13.21 -0.69 -12.66
N GLN A 28 14.28 -0.03 -13.12
CA GLN A 28 14.16 1.33 -13.64
C GLN A 28 13.33 1.28 -14.93
N SER A 29 12.35 2.18 -15.03
CA SER A 29 11.52 2.28 -16.22
C SER A 29 12.24 3.01 -17.35
N ASN A 30 11.87 2.69 -18.59
CA ASN A 30 12.18 3.55 -19.75
C ASN A 30 11.40 4.88 -19.71
N LEU A 31 10.37 4.99 -18.86
CA LEU A 31 9.68 6.23 -18.56
C LEU A 31 10.44 7.02 -17.50
N TYR A 32 10.75 8.27 -17.81
CA TYR A 32 11.48 9.16 -16.91
C TYR A 32 10.74 9.32 -15.58
N ALA A 33 11.46 9.09 -14.48
CA ALA A 33 10.97 9.19 -13.09
C ALA A 33 9.89 8.18 -12.67
N PHE A 34 9.85 7.00 -13.31
CA PHE A 34 9.00 5.87 -12.89
C PHE A 34 9.81 4.63 -12.51
N VAL A 35 9.32 3.89 -11.52
CA VAL A 35 9.71 2.52 -11.20
C VAL A 35 8.73 1.58 -11.88
N GLU A 36 9.26 0.56 -12.52
CA GLU A 36 8.49 -0.48 -13.18
C GLU A 36 8.39 -1.70 -12.27
N ILE A 37 7.17 -2.20 -12.08
CA ILE A 37 6.86 -3.36 -11.24
C ILE A 37 6.08 -4.35 -12.11
N ALA A 38 6.53 -5.59 -12.19
CA ALA A 38 5.94 -6.63 -13.02
C ALA A 38 5.91 -7.99 -12.31
N ASP A 39 5.12 -8.93 -12.85
CA ASP A 39 4.87 -10.25 -12.24
C ASP A 39 4.39 -10.11 -10.78
N ILE A 40 3.31 -9.34 -10.57
CA ILE A 40 2.69 -9.17 -9.24
C ILE A 40 2.20 -10.52 -8.73
N ILE A 41 2.57 -10.83 -7.50
CA ILE A 41 2.24 -12.08 -6.82
C ILE A 41 0.90 -11.88 -6.12
N PHE A 42 -0.10 -12.64 -6.53
CA PHE A 42 -1.39 -12.69 -5.86
C PHE A 42 -1.45 -13.94 -4.98
N GLY A 43 -1.99 -13.79 -3.77
CA GLY A 43 -2.19 -14.92 -2.86
C GLY A 43 -3.12 -15.98 -3.46
N GLU A 44 -2.86 -17.24 -3.09
CA GLU A 44 -3.77 -18.35 -3.39
C GLU A 44 -5.14 -18.08 -2.74
N ARG A 45 -6.22 -18.44 -3.45
CA ARG A 45 -7.59 -18.41 -2.93
C ARG A 45 -7.71 -19.41 -1.77
N SER A 46 -7.25 -19.04 -0.58
CA SER A 46 -7.55 -19.81 0.62
C SER A 46 -9.04 -19.60 0.92
N ASN A 47 -9.77 -20.71 0.90
CA ASN A 47 -11.21 -20.80 0.62
C ASN A 47 -12.14 -20.27 1.72
N LEU A 48 -11.70 -19.38 2.61
CA LEU A 48 -12.43 -19.13 3.86
C LEU A 48 -12.70 -17.68 4.29
N LEU A 49 -12.17 -16.64 3.65
CA LEU A 49 -12.68 -15.26 3.73
C LEU A 49 -11.78 -14.42 2.82
N VAL A 50 -12.31 -13.89 1.73
CA VAL A 50 -11.54 -13.02 0.84
C VAL A 50 -11.52 -11.61 1.45
N ASP A 51 -10.32 -11.06 1.67
CA ASP A 51 -10.17 -9.67 2.11
C ASP A 51 -10.60 -8.75 0.95
N PRO A 52 -11.53 -7.79 1.17
CA PRO A 52 -11.96 -6.83 0.14
C PRO A 52 -10.79 -6.08 -0.52
N SER A 53 -9.70 -5.87 0.22
CA SER A 53 -8.48 -5.22 -0.26
C SER A 53 -7.77 -6.06 -1.32
N GLU A 54 -7.75 -7.38 -1.15
CA GLU A 54 -7.13 -8.29 -2.12
C GLU A 54 -7.98 -8.42 -3.39
N GLU A 55 -9.30 -8.42 -3.27
CA GLU A 55 -10.19 -8.38 -4.44
C GLU A 55 -10.01 -7.10 -5.25
N LYS A 56 -9.93 -5.96 -4.57
CA LYS A 56 -9.68 -4.66 -5.22
C LYS A 56 -8.33 -4.66 -5.95
N LEU A 57 -7.28 -5.18 -5.32
CA LEU A 57 -5.98 -5.32 -5.96
C LEU A 57 -6.01 -6.26 -7.17
N LYS A 58 -6.71 -7.39 -7.07
CA LYS A 58 -6.90 -8.31 -8.21
C LYS A 58 -7.70 -7.66 -9.33
N ALA A 59 -8.72 -6.86 -9.01
CA ALA A 59 -9.48 -6.13 -10.00
C ALA A 59 -8.64 -5.05 -10.72
N GLU A 60 -7.77 -4.36 -9.98
CA GLU A 60 -6.92 -3.29 -10.53
C GLU A 60 -5.70 -3.82 -11.30
N PHE A 61 -5.03 -4.84 -10.78
CA PHE A 61 -3.73 -5.30 -11.30
C PHE A 61 -3.78 -6.70 -11.93
N GLY A 62 -4.86 -7.47 -11.79
CA GLY A 62 -4.92 -8.87 -12.24
C GLY A 62 -4.85 -9.06 -13.76
N GLN A 63 -5.12 -8.00 -14.54
CA GLN A 63 -4.95 -7.99 -16.00
C GLN A 63 -3.82 -7.06 -16.46
N VAL A 64 -3.02 -6.55 -15.52
CA VAL A 64 -1.93 -5.61 -15.79
C VAL A 64 -0.61 -6.38 -15.83
N ASN A 65 0.08 -6.32 -16.96
CA ASN A 65 1.39 -6.96 -17.10
C ASN A 65 2.46 -6.23 -16.28
N ARG A 66 2.43 -4.89 -16.31
CA ARG A 66 3.41 -4.01 -15.69
C ARG A 66 2.73 -2.74 -15.18
N THR A 67 3.08 -2.32 -13.96
CA THR A 67 2.64 -1.03 -13.41
C THR A 67 3.84 -0.09 -13.28
N TYR A 68 3.60 1.18 -13.59
CA TYR A 68 4.60 2.24 -13.55
C TYR A 68 4.23 3.18 -12.43
N VAL A 69 5.03 3.18 -11.36
CA VAL A 69 4.80 4.02 -10.18
C VAL A 69 5.81 5.17 -10.18
N PRO A 70 5.37 6.43 -10.04
CA PRO A 70 6.29 7.56 -9.94
C PRO A 70 7.25 7.39 -8.76
N ILE A 71 8.54 7.71 -8.94
CA ILE A 71 9.57 7.52 -7.90
C ILE A 71 9.18 8.23 -6.59
N GLN A 72 8.62 9.44 -6.68
CA GLN A 72 8.20 10.22 -5.51
C GLN A 72 7.03 9.60 -4.72
N SER A 73 6.27 8.70 -5.35
CA SER A 73 5.18 7.98 -4.69
C SER A 73 5.64 6.72 -3.99
N VAL A 74 6.84 6.21 -4.32
CA VAL A 74 7.43 5.03 -3.69
C VAL A 74 7.96 5.39 -2.31
N ILE A 75 7.49 4.66 -1.30
CA ILE A 75 7.97 4.77 0.08
C ILE A 75 9.19 3.88 0.26
N ARG A 76 9.11 2.63 -0.19
CA ARG A 76 10.16 1.63 0.05
C ARG A 76 10.05 0.44 -0.90
N ILE A 77 11.20 -0.11 -1.29
CA ILE A 77 11.31 -1.38 -2.01
C ILE A 77 12.29 -2.26 -1.24
N ASP A 78 11.84 -3.44 -0.82
CA ASP A 78 12.66 -4.45 -0.16
C ASP A 78 12.73 -5.72 -1.02
N GLU A 79 13.91 -6.28 -1.25
CA GLU A 79 14.04 -7.67 -1.70
C GLU A 79 13.91 -8.60 -0.49
N VAL A 80 12.91 -9.47 -0.50
CA VAL A 80 12.51 -10.31 0.64
C VAL A 80 12.63 -11.79 0.31
N LYS A 81 12.78 -12.62 1.35
CA LYS A 81 12.91 -14.08 1.19
C LYS A 81 11.58 -14.78 0.91
N LYS A 82 10.45 -14.15 1.29
CA LYS A 82 9.10 -14.69 1.20
C LYS A 82 8.10 -13.56 0.98
N GLU A 83 7.09 -13.82 0.19
CA GLU A 83 5.92 -12.97 0.00
C GLU A 83 5.03 -12.94 1.26
N GLY A 84 4.30 -11.84 1.39
CA GLY A 84 3.22 -11.68 2.36
C GLY A 84 1.90 -11.43 1.65
N THR A 85 0.90 -10.97 2.40
CA THR A 85 -0.39 -10.57 1.83
C THR A 85 -0.30 -9.16 1.28
N ASN A 86 -0.73 -8.93 0.04
CA ASN A 86 -0.86 -7.58 -0.51
C ASN A 86 -1.92 -6.79 0.26
N LYS A 87 -1.72 -5.49 0.45
CA LYS A 87 -2.61 -4.64 1.25
C LYS A 87 -2.89 -3.29 0.59
N ILE A 88 -4.08 -2.78 0.84
CA ILE A 88 -4.43 -1.38 0.61
C ILE A 88 -4.86 -0.83 1.96
N LEU A 89 -4.22 0.25 2.41
CA LEU A 89 -4.60 0.98 3.62
C LEU A 89 -4.89 2.42 3.21
N ASP A 90 -5.86 3.07 3.84
CA ASP A 90 -5.97 4.52 3.67
C ASP A 90 -4.73 5.20 4.26
N ALA A 91 -4.09 6.09 3.49
CA ALA A 91 -2.82 6.69 3.90
C ALA A 91 -2.96 7.54 5.18
N ASN A 92 -4.16 8.08 5.42
CA ASN A 92 -4.51 8.78 6.66
C ASN A 92 -4.52 7.85 7.87
N VAL A 93 -4.92 6.58 7.69
CA VAL A 93 -4.92 5.56 8.74
C VAL A 93 -3.50 5.01 8.96
N ALA A 94 -2.73 4.83 7.89
CA ALA A 94 -1.35 4.35 7.95
C ALA A 94 -0.38 5.34 8.62
N SER A 95 -0.68 6.64 8.58
CA SER A 95 0.12 7.71 9.22
C SER A 95 -0.17 7.90 10.72
N GLY A 96 -0.90 6.96 11.36
CA GLY A 96 -1.28 7.06 12.78
C GLY A 96 -2.46 7.99 13.06
N GLY A 97 -3.18 8.43 12.03
CA GLY A 97 -4.33 9.32 12.12
C GLY A 97 -5.63 8.62 12.51
N ASN A 98 -5.63 7.87 13.63
CA ASN A 98 -6.87 7.46 14.29
C ASN A 98 -7.15 8.33 15.54
N VAL A 99 -6.86 9.63 15.44
CA VAL A 99 -7.20 10.59 16.48
C VAL A 99 -8.64 11.01 16.24
N SER A 100 -9.59 10.26 16.81
CA SER A 100 -10.91 10.84 17.08
C SER A 100 -10.71 11.99 18.06
N SER A 101 -11.08 13.21 17.67
CA SER A 101 -11.03 14.35 18.58
C SER A 101 -11.99 14.06 19.74
N PHE A 102 -11.45 13.91 20.96
CA PHE A 102 -12.27 13.73 22.14
C PHE A 102 -13.18 14.97 22.30
N PRO A 103 -14.50 14.84 22.49
CA PRO A 103 -15.38 15.99 22.62
C PRO A 103 -14.93 16.82 23.83
N ALA A 104 -14.52 18.07 23.57
CA ALA A 104 -14.12 18.99 24.62
C ALA A 104 -15.35 19.33 25.49
N PRO A 105 -15.22 19.34 26.83
CA PRO A 105 -16.29 19.83 27.69
C PRO A 105 -16.64 21.28 27.32
N PRO A 106 -17.92 21.68 27.38
CA PRO A 106 -18.31 23.05 27.09
C PRO A 106 -17.54 24.01 28.01
N TYR A 107 -16.75 24.90 27.40
CA TYR A 107 -16.02 25.94 28.09
C TYR A 107 -17.02 26.86 28.78
N ASN A 108 -17.02 26.88 30.11
CA ASN A 108 -17.87 27.75 30.91
C ASN A 108 -16.97 28.87 31.48
N PRO A 109 -16.86 30.04 30.82
CA PRO A 109 -16.10 31.14 31.36
C PRO A 109 -16.79 31.63 32.63
N LYS A 110 -16.09 31.54 33.78
CA LYS A 110 -16.56 32.20 34.99
C LYS A 110 -16.43 33.72 34.78
N PRO A 111 -17.47 34.52 35.09
CA PRO A 111 -17.36 35.96 35.02
C PRO A 111 -16.40 36.44 36.11
N ASP A 112 -15.43 37.25 35.70
CA ASP A 112 -14.54 37.97 36.59
C ASP A 112 -15.37 38.93 37.44
N ARG A 113 -15.23 38.84 38.77
CA ARG A 113 -15.87 39.78 39.69
C ARG A 113 -14.79 40.69 40.24
N SER A 114 -14.80 41.92 39.74
CA SER A 114 -14.18 43.12 40.31
C SER A 114 -14.57 43.33 41.77
#